data_AF-A0A3B0BA12-F1
#
_entry.id   AF-A0A3B0BA12-F1
#
_cell.length_a   1.000
_cell.length_b   1.000
_cell.length_c   1.000
_cell.angle_alpha   90.00
_cell.angle_beta   90.00
_cell.angle_gamma   90.00
#
_symmetry.space_group_name_H-M   'P 1'
#
loop_
_entity.id
_entity.type
_entity.pdbx_description
1 polymer ?
#
loop_
_entity_poly.entity_id
_entity_poly.type
_entity_poly.pdbx_seq_one_letter_code
_entity_poly.pdbx_strand_id
1 'polypeptide(L)'
;MSFSRIRFLAFLAPIALLVGCAPGVVVEGEIDESTAVGERTSWVVEILNDESDTTGSQWESVLDESFLEQMSADEMAALINEDLRPEGPFEIVRFEAAGPDAVTTLQGAEEEISLSISTTDNGDIEGIFFSPAS
;
A
#
# COMPACT_ATOMS: atom_id res chain seq x y z
N MET A 1 -6.03 52.27 39.35
CA MET A 1 -4.94 51.38 39.82
C MET A 1 -5.35 49.93 39.56
N SER A 2 -4.77 49.30 38.54
CA SER A 2 -4.26 47.92 38.59
C SER A 2 -3.80 47.53 37.19
N PHE A 3 -2.50 47.61 36.99
CA PHE A 3 -1.74 46.99 35.90
C PHE A 3 -1.67 45.47 36.10
N SER A 4 -1.19 44.75 35.07
CA SER A 4 -0.69 43.36 35.05
C SER A 4 -1.66 42.34 34.48
N ARG A 5 -1.28 41.43 33.56
CA ARG A 5 0.05 41.02 33.07
C ARG A 5 -0.11 40.24 31.76
N ILE A 6 0.78 40.52 30.82
CA ILE A 6 1.17 39.69 29.67
C ILE A 6 1.75 38.36 30.16
N ARG A 7 1.35 37.22 29.57
CA ARG A 7 2.14 35.97 29.46
C ARG A 7 1.73 35.27 28.16
N PHE A 8 2.49 35.43 27.07
CA PHE A 8 3.60 34.57 26.61
C PHE A 8 3.17 33.20 26.10
N LEU A 9 3.48 32.97 24.82
CA LEU A 9 3.30 31.76 24.02
C LEU A 9 3.83 30.48 24.68
N ALA A 10 3.21 29.35 24.34
CA ALA A 10 3.89 28.06 24.27
C ALA A 10 3.34 27.26 23.08
N PHE A 11 4.00 27.42 21.92
CA PHE A 11 3.95 26.45 20.82
C PHE A 11 4.62 25.17 21.34
N LEU A 12 3.85 24.10 21.51
CA LEU A 12 4.37 22.77 21.78
C LEU A 12 4.37 22.01 20.45
N ALA A 13 5.51 22.04 19.76
CA ALA A 13 5.84 21.11 18.71
C ALA A 13 6.37 19.82 19.34
N PRO A 14 5.82 18.63 19.07
CA PRO A 14 6.44 17.40 19.47
C PRO A 14 7.67 17.11 18.58
N ILE A 15 8.76 16.83 19.28
CA ILE A 15 10.10 16.47 18.80
C ILE A 15 10.04 15.08 18.14
N ALA A 16 10.41 14.99 16.87
CA ALA A 16 10.68 13.71 16.21
C ALA A 16 11.99 13.11 16.77
N LEU A 17 11.89 11.94 17.40
CA LEU A 17 13.05 11.16 17.86
C LEU A 17 13.63 10.36 16.70
N LEU A 18 14.89 10.62 16.37
CA LEU A 18 15.71 9.81 15.48
C LEU A 18 16.14 8.52 16.19
N VAL A 19 15.52 7.39 15.83
CA VAL A 19 16.03 6.04 16.15
C VAL A 19 16.66 5.47 14.89
N GLY A 20 17.97 5.21 14.96
CA GLY A 20 18.72 4.53 13.92
C GLY A 20 18.69 3.01 14.08
N CYS A 21 18.15 2.34 13.07
CA CYS A 21 18.41 0.98 12.57
C CYS A 21 17.56 0.93 11.31
N ALA A 22 18.10 0.84 10.08
CA ALA A 22 17.33 1.06 8.84
C ALA A 22 16.06 0.19 8.85
N PRO A 23 14.89 0.77 9.20
CA PRO A 23 13.72 -0.04 9.48
C PRO A 23 12.81 0.05 8.26
N GLY A 24 12.19 -1.06 7.87
CA GLY A 24 11.00 -0.94 7.04
C GLY A 24 10.05 0.06 7.72
N VAL A 25 9.49 0.98 6.95
CA VAL A 25 8.52 1.94 7.47
C VAL A 25 7.27 1.13 7.76
N VAL A 26 6.99 0.89 9.04
CA VAL A 26 5.73 0.29 9.49
C VAL A 26 4.78 1.43 9.79
N VAL A 27 3.73 1.57 8.98
CA VAL A 27 2.61 2.46 9.29
C VAL A 27 1.39 1.60 9.56
N GLU A 28 0.77 1.81 10.72
CA GLU A 28 -0.54 1.21 11.02
C GLU A 28 -1.60 2.01 10.25
N GLY A 29 -2.29 1.34 9.32
CA GLY A 29 -3.44 1.90 8.60
C GLY A 29 -3.17 2.91 7.49
N GLU A 30 -1.92 3.19 7.11
CA GLU A 30 -1.61 4.09 5.98
C GLU A 30 -0.44 3.53 5.14
N ILE A 31 -0.50 3.68 3.82
CA ILE A 31 0.57 3.28 2.90
C ILE A 31 1.51 4.47 2.69
N ASP A 32 2.83 4.25 2.78
CA ASP A 32 3.82 5.28 2.47
C ASP A 32 4.07 5.37 0.94
N GLU A 33 3.29 6.21 0.27
CA GLU A 33 3.39 6.49 -1.17
C GLU A 33 4.65 7.27 -1.59
N SER A 34 5.55 7.63 -0.67
CA SER A 34 6.82 8.28 -1.04
C SER A 34 7.81 7.33 -1.73
N THR A 35 7.51 6.02 -1.72
CA THR A 35 8.28 4.96 -2.37
C THR A 35 7.51 4.41 -3.58
N ALA A 36 8.22 3.94 -4.61
CA ALA A 36 7.59 3.36 -5.80
C ALA A 36 6.71 2.14 -5.45
N VAL A 37 7.19 1.28 -4.55
CA VAL A 37 6.42 0.12 -4.07
C VAL A 37 5.19 0.55 -3.26
N GLY A 38 5.29 1.64 -2.48
CA GLY A 38 4.14 2.20 -1.77
C GLY A 38 3.10 2.79 -2.71
N GLU A 39 3.51 3.55 -3.72
CA GLU A 39 2.60 4.07 -4.77
C GLU A 39 1.86 2.92 -5.47
N ARG A 40 2.57 1.86 -5.86
CA ARG A 40 1.95 0.68 -6.48
C ARG A 40 1.04 -0.10 -5.54
N THR A 41 1.42 -0.22 -4.28
CA THR A 41 0.57 -0.86 -3.27
C THR A 41 -0.73 -0.08 -3.09
N SER A 42 -0.64 1.25 -2.97
CA SER A 42 -1.82 2.10 -2.87
C SER A 42 -2.73 1.93 -4.08
N TRP A 43 -2.16 1.99 -5.29
CA TRP A 43 -2.91 1.78 -6.53
C TRP A 43 -3.60 0.41 -6.59
N VAL A 44 -2.95 -0.67 -6.16
CA VAL A 44 -3.57 -2.01 -6.11
C VAL A 44 -4.74 -2.04 -5.11
N VAL A 45 -4.58 -1.42 -3.93
CA VAL A 45 -5.65 -1.35 -2.92
C VAL A 45 -6.82 -0.51 -3.41
N GLU A 46 -6.57 0.58 -4.14
CA GLU A 46 -7.62 1.36 -4.81
C GLU A 46 -8.36 0.50 -5.83
N ILE A 47 -7.64 -0.24 -6.68
CA ILE A 47 -8.26 -1.16 -7.65
C ILE A 47 -9.11 -2.21 -6.93
N LEU A 48 -8.62 -2.83 -5.85
CA LEU A 48 -9.39 -3.81 -5.09
C LEU A 48 -10.69 -3.26 -4.51
N ASN A 49 -10.75 -1.95 -4.23
CA ASN A 49 -11.90 -1.30 -3.62
C ASN A 49 -12.78 -0.50 -4.61
N ASP A 50 -12.35 -0.33 -5.85
CA ASP A 50 -13.14 0.38 -6.86
C ASP A 50 -14.42 -0.42 -7.23
N GLU A 51 -15.51 0.28 -7.56
CA GLU A 51 -16.80 -0.35 -7.89
C GLU A 51 -16.83 -1.00 -9.28
N SER A 52 -15.92 -0.59 -10.17
CA SER A 52 -15.89 -1.00 -11.58
C SER A 52 -14.77 -2.00 -11.84
N ASP A 53 -15.05 -3.04 -12.62
CA ASP A 53 -14.07 -4.02 -13.07
C ASP A 53 -12.78 -3.39 -13.59
N THR A 54 -11.64 -3.88 -13.11
CA THR A 54 -10.34 -3.54 -13.68
C THR A 54 -10.13 -4.30 -15.00
N THR A 55 -9.27 -3.80 -15.86
CA THR A 55 -9.07 -4.32 -17.23
C THR A 55 -7.62 -4.67 -17.47
N GLY A 56 -7.36 -5.62 -18.38
CA GLY A 56 -5.99 -5.97 -18.75
C GLY A 56 -5.16 -4.76 -19.21
N SER A 57 -5.74 -3.82 -19.96
CA SER A 57 -5.02 -2.60 -20.38
C SER A 57 -4.60 -1.70 -19.22
N GLN A 58 -5.32 -1.68 -18.09
CA GLN A 58 -4.87 -0.95 -16.90
C GLN A 58 -3.64 -1.63 -16.29
N TRP A 59 -3.67 -2.97 -16.20
CA TRP A 59 -2.56 -3.76 -15.66
C TRP A 59 -1.33 -3.77 -16.56
N GLU A 60 -1.49 -3.87 -17.88
CA GLU A 60 -0.39 -3.85 -18.85
C GLU A 60 0.46 -2.57 -18.75
N SER A 61 -0.11 -1.46 -18.28
CA SER A 61 0.61 -0.19 -18.11
C SER A 61 1.48 -0.10 -16.86
N VAL A 62 1.37 -1.07 -15.94
CA VAL A 62 2.05 -1.05 -14.64
C VAL A 62 2.79 -2.34 -14.30
N LEU A 63 2.58 -3.41 -15.06
CA LEU A 63 3.27 -4.69 -14.91
C LEU A 63 4.56 -4.70 -15.74
N ASP A 64 5.64 -5.22 -15.16
CA ASP A 64 6.91 -5.44 -15.87
C ASP A 64 6.81 -6.60 -16.86
N GLU A 65 7.66 -6.59 -17.91
CA GLU A 65 7.70 -7.66 -18.92
C GLU A 65 7.96 -9.04 -18.29
N SER A 66 8.80 -9.12 -17.24
CA SER A 66 9.09 -10.37 -16.53
C SER A 66 7.87 -10.94 -15.79
N PHE A 67 6.93 -10.09 -15.37
CA PHE A 67 5.65 -10.53 -14.82
C PHE A 67 4.76 -11.08 -15.94
N LEU A 68 4.68 -10.34 -17.06
CA LEU A 68 3.84 -10.68 -18.21
C LEU A 68 4.26 -11.99 -18.90
N GLU A 69 5.52 -12.43 -18.74
CA GLU A 69 5.98 -13.76 -19.17
C GLU A 69 5.33 -14.92 -18.38
N GLN A 70 4.81 -14.64 -17.18
CA GLN A 70 4.26 -15.65 -16.27
C GLN A 70 2.72 -15.61 -16.25
N MET A 71 2.14 -14.42 -16.27
CA MET A 71 0.71 -14.19 -16.22
C MET A 71 0.35 -12.96 -17.07
N SER A 72 -0.61 -13.12 -17.97
CA SER A 72 -1.07 -12.00 -18.80
C SER A 72 -1.81 -10.95 -17.96
N ALA A 73 -1.85 -9.72 -18.46
CA ALA A 73 -2.56 -8.64 -17.80
C ALA A 73 -4.09 -8.90 -17.70
N ASP A 74 -4.67 -9.59 -18.68
CA ASP A 74 -6.08 -10.01 -18.66
C ASP A 74 -6.34 -11.08 -17.57
N GLU A 75 -5.42 -12.02 -17.37
CA GLU A 75 -5.52 -13.00 -16.29
C GLU A 75 -5.41 -12.34 -14.91
N MET A 76 -4.52 -11.35 -14.76
CA MET A 76 -4.45 -10.54 -13.54
C MET A 76 -5.78 -9.80 -13.30
N ALA A 77 -6.33 -9.15 -14.32
CA ALA A 77 -7.60 -8.46 -14.20
C ALA A 77 -8.75 -9.41 -13.78
N ALA A 78 -8.79 -10.61 -14.37
CA ALA A 78 -9.75 -11.64 -14.01
C ALA A 78 -9.58 -12.10 -12.55
N LEU A 79 -8.35 -12.38 -12.09
CA LEU A 79 -8.06 -12.73 -10.69
C LEU A 79 -8.61 -11.66 -9.72
N ILE A 80 -8.36 -10.38 -10.03
CA ILE A 80 -8.82 -9.28 -9.19
C ILE A 80 -10.35 -9.19 -9.16
N ASN A 81 -10.99 -9.23 -10.32
CA ASN A 81 -12.45 -9.05 -10.42
C ASN A 81 -13.23 -10.26 -9.89
N GLU A 82 -12.76 -11.48 -10.16
CA GLU A 82 -13.51 -12.71 -9.92
C GLU A 82 -13.19 -13.34 -8.56
N ASP A 83 -11.93 -13.29 -8.11
CA ASP A 83 -11.49 -14.01 -6.91
C ASP A 83 -11.24 -13.08 -5.72
N LEU A 84 -10.65 -11.90 -5.92
CA LEU A 84 -10.22 -11.05 -4.81
C LEU A 84 -11.25 -10.00 -4.40
N ARG A 85 -11.83 -9.27 -5.34
CA ARG A 85 -12.84 -8.23 -5.02
C ARG A 85 -14.06 -8.71 -4.25
N PRO A 86 -14.60 -9.92 -4.48
CA PRO A 86 -15.73 -10.42 -3.69
C PRO A 86 -15.43 -10.56 -2.19
N GLU A 87 -14.16 -10.68 -1.82
CA GLU A 87 -13.69 -10.74 -0.43
C GLU A 87 -13.60 -9.34 0.22
N GLY A 88 -13.78 -8.26 -0.57
CA GLY A 88 -13.78 -6.88 -0.10
C GLY A 88 -15.12 -6.41 0.51
N PRO A 89 -15.21 -5.14 0.96
CA PRO A 89 -14.18 -4.10 0.87
C PRO A 89 -12.98 -4.40 1.76
N PHE A 90 -11.81 -3.91 1.35
CA PHE A 90 -10.55 -4.11 2.04
C PHE A 90 -10.09 -2.86 2.78
N GLU A 91 -9.81 -3.00 4.06
CA GLU A 91 -9.19 -1.97 4.90
C GLU A 91 -7.72 -2.29 5.17
N ILE A 92 -6.84 -1.29 5.11
CA ILE A 92 -5.41 -1.49 5.41
C ILE A 92 -5.24 -1.65 6.92
N VAL A 93 -4.72 -2.80 7.34
CA VAL A 93 -4.37 -3.08 8.74
C VAL A 93 -2.91 -2.68 9.00
N ARG A 94 -2.03 -3.07 8.08
CA ARG A 94 -0.58 -2.92 8.23
C ARG A 94 0.08 -2.76 6.88
N PHE A 95 1.04 -1.84 6.78
CA PHE A 95 1.93 -1.70 5.64
C PHE A 95 3.39 -1.77 6.10
N GLU A 96 4.19 -2.58 5.42
CA GLU A 96 5.63 -2.71 5.65
C GLU A 96 6.37 -2.72 4.32
N ALA A 97 7.23 -1.73 4.08
CA ALA A 97 8.10 -1.70 2.91
C ALA A 97 9.58 -1.84 3.27
N ALA A 98 10.33 -2.55 2.44
CA ALA A 98 11.76 -2.76 2.57
C ALA A 98 12.44 -2.66 1.19
N GLY A 99 12.76 -1.44 0.77
CA GLY A 99 13.36 -1.21 -0.56
C GLY A 99 12.31 -1.35 -1.67
N PRO A 100 12.52 -2.22 -2.68
CA PRO A 100 11.56 -2.45 -3.76
C PRO A 100 10.40 -3.37 -3.35
N ASP A 101 10.45 -3.96 -2.16
CA ASP A 101 9.46 -4.94 -1.68
C ASP A 101 8.53 -4.32 -0.63
N ALA A 102 7.26 -4.71 -0.64
CA ALA A 102 6.30 -4.38 0.40
C ALA A 102 5.37 -5.55 0.71
N VAL A 103 4.91 -5.61 1.97
CA VAL A 103 3.85 -6.49 2.44
C VAL A 103 2.78 -5.63 3.11
N THR A 104 1.54 -5.85 2.71
CA THR A 104 0.38 -5.14 3.23
C THR A 104 -0.65 -6.14 3.74
N THR A 105 -1.03 -6.03 5.01
CA THR A 105 -2.16 -6.77 5.56
C THR A 105 -3.42 -5.98 5.33
N LEU A 106 -4.39 -6.61 4.67
CA LEU A 106 -5.70 -6.06 4.35
C LEU A 106 -6.78 -6.86 5.08
N GLN A 107 -7.68 -6.19 5.78
CA GLN A 107 -8.88 -6.79 6.35
C GLN A 107 -9.98 -6.77 5.28
N GLY A 108 -10.38 -7.95 4.79
CA GLY A 108 -11.56 -8.12 3.94
C GLY A 108 -12.85 -8.30 4.74
N ALA A 109 -13.91 -8.75 4.08
CA ALA A 109 -15.22 -8.98 4.69
C ALA A 109 -15.22 -10.12 5.72
N GLU A 110 -14.47 -11.19 5.47
CA GLU A 110 -14.44 -12.38 6.32
C GLU A 110 -13.08 -12.60 7.01
N GLU A 111 -11.98 -12.39 6.29
CA GLU A 111 -10.62 -12.66 6.78
C GLU A 111 -9.60 -11.59 6.38
N GLU A 112 -8.44 -11.62 7.03
CA GLU A 112 -7.29 -10.82 6.65
C GLU A 112 -6.49 -11.54 5.55
N ILE A 113 -6.05 -10.78 4.55
CA ILE A 113 -5.15 -11.23 3.49
C ILE A 113 -3.86 -10.42 3.52
N SER A 114 -2.77 -11.03 3.06
CA SER A 114 -1.50 -10.37 2.80
C SER A 114 -1.33 -10.14 1.30
N LEU A 115 -1.07 -8.89 0.93
CA LEU A 115 -0.63 -8.45 -0.39
C LEU A 115 0.88 -8.20 -0.35
N SER A 116 1.64 -8.99 -1.09
CA SER A 116 3.07 -8.77 -1.31
C SER A 116 3.30 -8.20 -2.70
N ILE A 117 4.03 -7.09 -2.80
CA ILE A 117 4.40 -6.45 -4.07
C ILE A 117 5.91 -6.24 -4.11
N SER A 118 6.51 -6.50 -5.28
CA SER A 118 7.88 -6.10 -5.61
C SER A 118 7.88 -5.26 -6.89
N THR A 119 8.69 -4.20 -6.91
CA THR A 119 8.80 -3.29 -8.05
C THR A 119 10.22 -3.18 -8.61
N THR A 120 10.33 -2.95 -9.92
CA THR A 120 11.58 -2.58 -10.58
C THR A 120 12.06 -1.18 -10.15
N ASP A 121 13.28 -0.79 -10.54
CA ASP A 121 13.80 0.56 -10.34
C ASP A 121 12.95 1.66 -11.03
N ASN A 122 12.15 1.30 -12.04
CA ASN A 122 11.23 2.22 -12.72
C ASN A 122 9.86 2.32 -12.02
N GLY A 123 9.61 1.48 -11.00
CA GLY A 123 8.34 1.41 -10.28
C GLY A 123 7.30 0.52 -10.95
N ASP A 124 7.67 -0.30 -11.93
CA ASP A 124 6.77 -1.30 -12.51
C ASP A 124 6.71 -2.53 -11.60
N ILE A 125 5.55 -3.18 -11.51
CA ILE A 125 5.34 -4.36 -10.68
C ILE A 125 5.98 -5.56 -11.37
N GLU A 126 7.06 -6.09 -10.79
CA GLU A 126 7.70 -7.34 -11.24
C GLU A 126 7.21 -8.57 -10.46
N GLY A 127 6.54 -8.36 -9.33
CA GLY A 127 5.92 -9.41 -8.53
C GLY A 127 4.73 -8.92 -7.73
N ILE A 128 3.66 -9.73 -7.72
CA ILE A 128 2.48 -9.54 -6.87
C ILE A 128 1.98 -10.90 -6.39
N PHE A 129 1.64 -11.00 -5.12
CA PHE A 129 1.15 -12.24 -4.51
C PHE A 129 0.13 -11.95 -3.41
N PHE A 130 -0.91 -12.77 -3.38
CA PHE A 130 -1.97 -12.72 -2.38
C PHE A 130 -1.97 -14.03 -1.58
N SER A 131 -2.07 -13.93 -0.26
CA SER A 131 -2.23 -15.09 0.62
C SER A 131 -3.09 -14.75 1.84
N PRO A 132 -3.62 -15.74 2.57
CA PRO A 132 -4.16 -15.50 3.90
C PRO A 132 -3.12 -14.82 4.80
N ALA A 133 -3.54 -13.88 5.65
CA ALA A 133 -2.70 -13.35 6.71
C ALA A 133 -2.45 -14.41 7.80
N SER A 134 -1.27 -14.38 8.42
CA SER A 134 -0.79 -15.40 9.37
C SER A 134 -0.80 -14.92 10.81
#